data_AF-A0A166X7Q7-F1
#
_entry.id   AF-A0A166X7Q7-F1
#
_cell.length_a   1.000
_cell.length_b   1.000
_cell.length_c   1.000
_cell.angle_alpha   90.00
_cell.angle_beta   90.00
_cell.angle_gamma   90.00
#
_symmetry.space_group_name_H-M   'P 1'
#
loop_
_entity.id
_entity.type
_entity.pdbx_description
1 polymer ?
#
loop_
_entity_poly.entity_id
_entity_poly.type
_entity_poly.pdbx_seq_one_letter_code
_entity_poly.pdbx_strand_id
1 'polypeptide(L)'
;MSSISYRSFIALVAFLPALALSQTYTASFTEYGTGDSFGSGNCNTATTACGYYTNPGFSAAASQNLFGVGPGAGAGPACGGCWKITGEKLRSETLISANASKDSGGNTLSNPKTIVIKVTNLCPANGNPLCSQSSLTSTNQYGAEVNFDLCIDSGASGAFLSPSGVGLAVGTATAVDCSEWSGTDSS
;
A
#
# COMPACT_ATOMS: atom_id res chain seq x y z
N MET A 1 12.06 -38.12 60.35
CA MET A 1 10.97 -37.31 59.75
C MET A 1 11.59 -35.98 59.35
N SER A 2 11.64 -35.47 58.12
CA SER A 2 11.56 -35.96 56.74
C SER A 2 12.24 -34.85 55.92
N SER A 3 13.24 -35.15 55.08
CA SER A 3 13.84 -34.16 54.17
C SER A 3 12.91 -33.91 52.98
N ILE A 4 12.55 -32.65 52.74
CA ILE A 4 11.78 -32.21 51.56
C ILE A 4 12.75 -31.96 50.42
N SER A 5 12.70 -32.81 49.39
CA SER A 5 13.47 -32.66 48.15
C SER A 5 12.68 -31.80 47.15
N TYR A 6 13.12 -30.57 46.92
CA TYR A 6 12.60 -29.72 45.85
C TYR A 6 13.10 -30.24 44.49
N ARG A 7 12.22 -30.83 43.70
CA ARG A 7 12.49 -31.16 42.30
C ARG A 7 12.11 -29.95 41.44
N SER A 8 13.10 -29.30 40.84
CA SER A 8 12.91 -28.24 39.85
C SER A 8 12.09 -28.76 38.67
N PHE A 9 10.93 -28.17 38.45
CA PHE A 9 10.14 -28.34 37.23
C PHE A 9 10.69 -27.38 36.16
N ILE A 10 11.37 -27.93 35.15
CA ILE A 10 11.71 -27.20 33.92
C ILE A 10 10.47 -27.26 33.02
N ALA A 11 9.72 -26.15 32.94
CA ALA A 11 8.64 -26.00 31.97
C ALA A 11 9.24 -25.66 30.60
N LEU A 12 9.15 -26.60 29.66
CA LEU A 12 9.60 -26.43 28.28
C LEU A 12 8.53 -25.62 27.52
N VAL A 13 8.72 -24.31 27.40
CA VAL A 13 7.83 -23.44 26.60
C VAL A 13 8.16 -23.65 25.13
N ALA A 14 7.32 -24.39 24.41
CA ALA A 14 7.44 -24.54 22.97
C ALA A 14 7.06 -23.21 22.28
N PHE A 15 8.05 -22.52 21.72
CA PHE A 15 7.84 -21.39 20.81
C PHE A 15 7.36 -21.94 19.47
N LEU A 16 6.05 -21.96 19.26
CA LEU A 16 5.47 -22.19 17.94
C LEU A 16 5.68 -20.91 17.10
N PRO A 17 6.32 -20.97 15.92
CA PRO A 17 6.39 -19.82 15.04
C PRO A 17 4.97 -19.47 14.61
N ALA A 18 4.54 -18.24 14.91
CA ALA A 18 3.29 -17.71 14.39
C ALA A 18 3.40 -17.68 12.86
N LEU A 19 2.55 -18.45 12.18
CA LEU A 19 2.30 -18.27 10.75
C LEU A 19 1.77 -16.86 10.57
N ALA A 20 2.63 -15.93 10.15
CA ALA A 20 2.21 -14.59 9.76
C ALA A 20 1.32 -14.73 8.52
N LEU A 21 0.01 -14.65 8.71
CA LEU A 21 -0.92 -14.52 7.59
C LEU A 21 -0.63 -13.19 6.91
N SER A 22 -0.18 -13.25 5.67
CA SER A 22 0.04 -12.07 4.83
C SER A 22 -1.30 -11.36 4.61
N GLN A 23 -1.43 -10.15 5.16
CA GLN A 23 -2.65 -9.35 5.07
C GLN A 23 -2.88 -8.90 3.64
N THR A 24 -4.09 -9.12 3.12
CA THR A 24 -4.51 -8.67 1.78
C THR A 24 -5.74 -7.78 1.89
N TYR A 25 -5.80 -6.75 1.05
CA TYR A 25 -6.92 -5.81 0.94
C TYR A 25 -7.36 -5.64 -0.51
N THR A 26 -8.62 -5.28 -0.72
CA THR A 26 -9.02 -4.63 -1.98
C THR A 26 -8.42 -3.22 -2.00
N ALA A 27 -7.81 -2.85 -3.12
CA ALA A 27 -7.03 -1.63 -3.22
C ALA A 27 -7.36 -0.85 -4.49
N SER A 28 -7.41 0.48 -4.40
CA SER A 28 -7.35 1.37 -5.55
C SER A 28 -5.94 1.94 -5.68
N PHE A 29 -5.57 2.28 -6.92
CA PHE A 29 -4.24 2.73 -7.29
C PHE A 29 -4.38 3.98 -8.13
N THR A 30 -3.76 5.06 -7.69
CA THR A 30 -3.67 6.33 -8.42
C THR A 30 -2.22 6.71 -8.65
N GLU A 31 -1.98 7.92 -9.14
CA GLU A 31 -0.64 8.48 -9.30
C GLU A 31 -0.57 9.91 -8.78
N TYR A 32 0.60 10.26 -8.24
CA TYR A 32 0.95 11.63 -7.86
C TYR A 32 2.43 11.88 -8.11
N GLY A 33 2.78 13.15 -8.29
CA GLY A 33 4.16 13.58 -8.48
C GLY A 33 4.32 14.60 -9.59
N THR A 34 5.55 14.81 -10.02
CA THR A 34 5.87 15.82 -11.03
C THR A 34 5.10 15.60 -12.31
N GLY A 35 4.35 16.62 -12.74
CA GLY A 35 3.61 16.60 -14.00
C GLY A 35 2.25 15.94 -13.94
N ASP A 36 1.73 15.63 -12.75
CA ASP A 36 0.34 15.21 -12.60
C ASP A 36 -0.66 16.34 -12.91
N SER A 37 -1.95 15.98 -13.01
CA SER A 37 -3.02 16.94 -13.34
C SER A 37 -3.38 17.89 -12.19
N PHE A 38 -2.88 17.61 -10.97
CA PHE A 38 -3.18 18.37 -9.76
C PHE A 38 -2.07 19.37 -9.39
N GLY A 39 -0.97 19.39 -10.15
CA GLY A 39 0.17 20.27 -9.92
C GLY A 39 1.02 19.84 -8.74
N SER A 40 1.03 18.55 -8.40
CA SER A 40 1.88 18.03 -7.33
C SER A 40 3.36 18.24 -7.66
N GLY A 41 4.14 18.56 -6.64
CA GLY A 41 5.60 18.56 -6.73
C GLY A 41 6.17 17.14 -6.81
N ASN A 42 7.50 17.06 -6.81
CA ASN A 42 8.21 15.78 -6.81
C ASN A 42 7.82 14.93 -5.58
N CYS A 43 7.28 13.74 -5.83
CA CYS A 43 6.81 12.81 -4.81
C CYS A 43 7.92 11.97 -4.15
N ASN A 44 9.12 11.95 -4.74
CA ASN A 44 10.25 11.13 -4.32
C ASN A 44 11.33 11.99 -3.65
N THR A 45 10.97 12.57 -2.50
CA THR A 45 11.82 13.50 -1.74
C THR A 45 11.77 13.20 -0.25
N ALA A 46 12.72 13.71 0.54
CA ALA A 46 12.75 13.48 1.98
C ALA A 46 11.63 14.19 2.77
N THR A 47 10.84 15.04 2.12
CA THR A 47 9.70 15.74 2.76
C THR A 47 8.42 14.89 2.80
N THR A 48 8.48 13.64 2.34
CA THR A 48 7.38 12.67 2.51
C THR A 48 7.08 12.45 4.00
N ALA A 49 5.87 11.97 4.31
CA ALA A 49 5.44 11.76 5.69
C ALA A 49 6.33 10.78 6.48
N CYS A 50 7.02 9.85 5.80
CA CYS A 50 7.98 8.95 6.45
C CYS A 50 9.38 9.55 6.63
N GLY A 51 9.68 10.71 6.06
CA GLY A 51 10.96 11.41 6.20
C GLY A 51 12.09 10.83 5.35
N TYR A 52 11.78 10.02 4.34
CA TYR A 52 12.74 9.42 3.41
C TYR A 52 12.08 9.12 2.06
N TYR A 53 12.90 8.84 1.06
CA TYR A 53 12.46 8.50 -0.30
C TYR A 53 13.22 7.28 -0.82
N THR A 54 12.92 6.83 -2.04
CA THR A 54 13.52 5.62 -2.62
C THR A 54 14.32 5.96 -3.86
N ASN A 55 15.57 5.50 -3.94
CA ASN A 55 16.41 5.70 -5.12
C ASN A 55 17.50 4.61 -5.22
N PRO A 56 17.37 3.61 -6.11
CA PRO A 56 16.17 3.29 -6.91
C PRO A 56 15.07 2.66 -6.03
N GLY A 57 13.90 2.42 -6.61
CA GLY A 57 12.83 1.60 -6.03
C GLY A 57 11.47 2.27 -6.05
N PHE A 58 10.42 1.46 -6.21
CA PHE A 58 9.05 1.96 -6.33
C PHE A 58 8.48 2.35 -4.97
N SER A 59 7.90 3.54 -4.90
CA SER A 59 7.25 4.05 -3.68
C SER A 59 5.84 4.55 -3.93
N ALA A 60 5.07 4.64 -2.85
CA ALA A 60 3.71 5.13 -2.87
C ALA A 60 3.33 5.83 -1.57
N ALA A 61 2.28 6.65 -1.65
CA ALA A 61 1.55 7.14 -0.49
C ALA A 61 0.39 6.19 -0.14
N ALA A 62 0.26 5.79 1.12
CA ALA A 62 -0.84 4.94 1.57
C ALA A 62 -2.02 5.77 2.09
N SER A 63 -3.27 5.32 1.85
CA SER A 63 -4.47 5.92 2.42
C SER A 63 -4.39 6.02 3.94
N GLN A 64 -4.97 7.07 4.51
CA GLN A 64 -4.78 7.41 5.93
C GLN A 64 -5.17 6.29 6.90
N ASN A 65 -6.20 5.50 6.58
CA ASN A 65 -6.60 4.33 7.37
C ASN A 65 -5.52 3.24 7.44
N LEU A 66 -4.74 3.07 6.36
CA LEU A 66 -3.62 2.14 6.30
C LEU A 66 -2.35 2.78 6.87
N PHE A 67 -2.09 4.04 6.54
CA PHE A 67 -0.91 4.79 7.03
C PHE A 67 -0.89 4.88 8.55
N GLY A 68 -2.06 5.03 9.17
CA GLY A 68 -2.30 4.90 10.61
C GLY A 68 -2.22 6.21 11.40
N VAL A 69 -1.77 7.31 10.79
CA VAL A 69 -1.79 8.66 11.39
C VAL A 69 -2.20 9.71 10.36
N GLY A 70 -2.67 10.86 10.84
CA GLY A 70 -3.07 11.98 9.99
C GLY A 70 -1.93 12.94 9.63
N PRO A 71 -2.20 13.96 8.79
CA PRO A 71 -1.23 14.98 8.41
C PRO A 71 -0.57 15.66 9.61
N GLY A 72 0.74 15.92 9.52
CA GLY A 72 1.53 16.60 10.56
C GLY A 72 1.97 15.72 11.73
N ALA A 73 1.53 14.47 11.80
CA ALA A 73 1.96 13.53 12.85
C ALA A 73 3.33 12.87 12.56
N GLY A 74 3.87 13.05 11.36
CA GLY A 74 5.09 12.38 10.90
C GLY A 74 4.85 10.94 10.46
N ALA A 75 5.84 10.07 10.69
CA ALA A 75 5.82 8.70 10.23
C ALA A 75 4.73 7.86 10.93
N GLY A 76 3.82 7.30 10.14
CA GLY A 76 2.83 6.33 10.62
C GLY A 76 3.36 4.90 10.66
N PRO A 77 2.63 3.96 11.30
CA PRO A 77 3.01 2.54 11.36
C PRO A 77 3.25 1.87 10.01
N ALA A 78 2.65 2.37 8.91
CA ALA A 78 2.86 1.80 7.58
C ALA A 78 4.19 2.21 6.93
N CYS A 79 4.90 3.20 7.47
CA CYS A 79 6.16 3.66 6.90
C CYS A 79 7.16 2.51 6.79
N GLY A 80 7.68 2.29 5.57
CA GLY A 80 8.64 1.22 5.29
C GLY A 80 8.00 -0.13 4.97
N GLY A 81 6.69 -0.27 5.15
CA GLY A 81 5.96 -1.47 4.75
C GLY A 81 5.99 -1.68 3.24
N CYS A 82 6.25 -2.92 2.83
CA CYS A 82 6.25 -3.32 1.42
C CYS A 82 4.97 -4.06 1.05
N TRP A 83 4.43 -3.73 -0.13
CA TRP A 83 3.17 -4.26 -0.62
C TRP A 83 3.33 -4.77 -2.04
N LYS A 84 2.97 -6.03 -2.25
CA LYS A 84 2.76 -6.58 -3.58
C LYS A 84 1.38 -6.16 -4.05
N ILE A 85 1.34 -5.27 -5.04
CA ILE A 85 0.10 -4.75 -5.61
C ILE A 85 -0.13 -5.40 -6.97
N THR A 86 -1.37 -5.77 -7.23
CA THR A 86 -1.79 -6.37 -8.50
C THR A 86 -3.03 -5.64 -8.99
N GLY A 87 -2.94 -5.04 -10.17
CA GLY A 87 -4.12 -4.49 -10.83
C GLY A 87 -5.00 -5.62 -11.34
N GLU A 88 -6.31 -5.42 -11.40
CA GLU A 88 -7.22 -6.40 -11.99
C GLU A 88 -7.74 -5.93 -13.34
N LYS A 89 -7.88 -6.87 -14.28
CA LYS A 89 -8.58 -6.65 -15.55
C LYS A 89 -10.02 -7.10 -15.35
N LEU A 90 -10.98 -6.21 -15.62
CA LEU A 90 -12.41 -6.52 -15.70
C LEU A 90 -12.61 -7.75 -16.62
N ARG A 91 -12.78 -8.93 -16.03
CA ARG A 91 -13.35 -10.09 -16.70
C ARG A 91 -14.78 -10.22 -16.20
N SER A 92 -15.72 -9.77 -17.03
CA SER A 92 -17.14 -10.15 -16.97
C SER A 92 -17.79 -10.01 -15.59
N GLU A 93 -18.40 -8.85 -15.32
CA GLU A 93 -19.62 -8.52 -14.54
C GLU A 93 -20.01 -9.25 -13.24
N THR A 94 -19.40 -10.36 -12.84
CA THR A 94 -20.01 -11.25 -11.86
C THR A 94 -19.50 -11.07 -10.45
N LEU A 95 -18.29 -10.57 -10.17
CA LEU A 95 -17.90 -10.30 -8.77
C LEU A 95 -16.95 -9.10 -8.66
N ILE A 96 -17.39 -8.11 -7.87
CA ILE A 96 -16.66 -6.92 -7.37
C ILE A 96 -16.54 -5.74 -8.37
N SER A 97 -17.47 -4.79 -8.21
CA SER A 97 -17.48 -3.41 -8.73
C SER A 97 -17.29 -3.25 -10.25
N ALA A 98 -18.37 -2.92 -10.96
CA ALA A 98 -18.36 -2.57 -12.39
C ALA A 98 -17.40 -1.43 -12.81
N ASN A 99 -16.70 -0.79 -11.85
CA ASN A 99 -15.74 0.29 -12.05
C ASN A 99 -14.28 -0.10 -11.74
N ALA A 100 -14.00 -1.36 -11.42
CA ALA A 100 -12.70 -1.83 -10.93
C ALA A 100 -11.51 -1.66 -11.91
N SER A 101 -11.77 -1.56 -13.20
CA SER A 101 -10.71 -1.33 -14.20
C SER A 101 -10.98 -0.13 -15.08
N LYS A 102 -11.86 0.79 -14.66
CA LYS A 102 -12.21 2.00 -15.39
C LYS A 102 -11.77 3.22 -14.60
N ASP A 103 -11.04 4.14 -15.22
CA ASP A 103 -10.90 5.48 -14.64
C ASP A 103 -12.26 6.19 -14.59
N SER A 104 -12.31 7.40 -14.04
CA SER A 104 -13.51 8.23 -14.02
C SER A 104 -14.06 8.57 -15.42
N GLY A 105 -13.28 8.36 -16.49
CA GLY A 105 -13.66 8.51 -17.89
C GLY A 105 -14.10 7.21 -18.59
N GLY A 106 -14.05 6.06 -17.91
CA GLY A 106 -14.46 4.77 -18.47
C GLY A 106 -13.35 3.97 -19.19
N ASN A 107 -12.10 4.45 -19.17
CA ASN A 107 -10.97 3.84 -19.87
C ASN A 107 -10.48 2.58 -19.16
N THR A 108 -10.28 1.48 -19.90
CA THR A 108 -9.94 0.19 -19.30
C THR A 108 -8.45 -0.07 -19.17
N LEU A 109 -8.00 -0.51 -17.98
CA LEU A 109 -6.64 -0.99 -17.75
C LEU A 109 -6.33 -2.18 -18.67
N SER A 110 -5.50 -1.97 -19.69
CA SER A 110 -5.35 -2.93 -20.79
C SER A 110 -4.43 -4.11 -20.44
N ASN A 111 -3.52 -3.91 -19.48
CA ASN A 111 -2.52 -4.88 -19.05
C ASN A 111 -2.14 -4.63 -17.57
N PRO A 112 -2.98 -5.02 -16.60
CA PRO A 112 -2.60 -4.93 -15.19
C PRO A 112 -1.28 -5.64 -14.94
N LYS A 113 -0.43 -5.01 -14.13
CA LYS A 113 0.86 -5.56 -13.70
C LYS A 113 0.84 -5.83 -12.22
N THR A 114 1.79 -6.64 -11.80
CA THR A 114 2.12 -6.84 -10.39
C THR A 114 3.47 -6.20 -10.14
N ILE A 115 3.55 -5.32 -9.14
CA ILE A 115 4.81 -4.75 -8.66
C ILE A 115 4.84 -4.81 -7.13
N VAL A 116 6.03 -4.66 -6.56
CA VAL A 116 6.19 -4.44 -5.11
C VAL A 116 6.57 -2.99 -4.90
N ILE A 117 5.82 -2.31 -4.03
CA ILE A 117 6.04 -0.92 -3.64
C ILE A 117 6.41 -0.83 -2.16
N LYS A 118 7.10 0.25 -1.77
CA LYS A 118 7.31 0.63 -0.37
C LYS A 118 6.49 1.87 -0.03
N VAL A 119 5.85 1.87 1.13
CA VAL A 119 5.11 3.05 1.63
C VAL A 119 6.10 4.07 2.20
N THR A 120 6.17 5.23 1.56
CA THR A 120 7.03 6.36 1.99
C THR A 120 6.24 7.60 2.37
N ASN A 121 4.96 7.66 2.04
CA ASN A 121 4.16 8.87 2.22
C ASN A 121 2.72 8.58 2.66
N LEU A 122 2.01 9.64 3.05
CA LEU A 122 0.61 9.62 3.44
C LEU A 122 -0.25 10.17 2.30
N CYS A 123 -1.29 9.44 1.93
CA CYS A 123 -2.43 9.97 1.19
C CYS A 123 -3.53 10.37 2.20
N PRO A 124 -3.74 11.67 2.46
CA PRO A 124 -4.59 12.13 3.55
C PRO A 124 -6.08 11.90 3.24
N ALA A 125 -6.89 11.62 4.25
CA ALA A 125 -8.34 11.48 4.09
C ALA A 125 -9.02 12.82 3.76
N ASN A 126 -8.49 13.93 4.28
CA ASN A 126 -9.06 15.26 4.05
C ASN A 126 -8.81 15.69 2.60
N GLY A 127 -9.89 16.03 1.89
CA GLY A 127 -9.82 16.48 0.49
C GLY A 127 -9.58 15.37 -0.53
N ASN A 128 -9.38 14.11 -0.10
CA ASN A 128 -9.16 12.98 -1.00
C ASN A 128 -10.09 11.79 -0.67
N PRO A 129 -11.27 11.70 -1.34
CA PRO A 129 -12.23 10.62 -1.14
C PRO A 129 -11.70 9.20 -1.44
N LEU A 130 -10.62 9.08 -2.22
CA LEU A 130 -10.00 7.78 -2.49
C LEU A 130 -9.25 7.23 -1.28
N CYS A 131 -8.81 8.12 -0.38
CA CYS A 131 -8.01 7.84 0.80
C CYS A 131 -8.76 8.09 2.11
N SER A 132 -10.09 8.30 2.04
CA SER A 132 -10.94 8.65 3.17
C SER A 132 -11.71 7.49 3.77
N GLN A 133 -11.24 6.24 3.59
CA GLN A 133 -11.77 5.08 4.28
C GLN A 133 -11.68 5.30 5.80
N SER A 134 -12.74 4.99 6.55
CA SER A 134 -12.80 5.18 8.00
C SER A 134 -12.15 4.04 8.79
N SER A 135 -11.99 2.87 8.17
CA SER A 135 -11.31 1.69 8.71
C SER A 135 -10.71 0.83 7.59
N LEU A 136 -9.98 -0.22 7.94
CA LEU A 136 -9.46 -1.22 6.99
C LEU A 136 -10.53 -2.19 6.45
N THR A 137 -11.79 -2.00 6.84
CA THR A 137 -12.95 -2.78 6.34
C THR A 137 -13.99 -1.89 5.64
N SER A 138 -13.78 -0.57 5.64
CA SER A 138 -14.62 0.38 4.92
C SER A 138 -14.03 0.62 3.54
N THR A 139 -14.86 0.85 2.54
CA THR A 139 -14.41 1.05 1.16
C THR A 139 -14.60 2.48 0.67
N ASN A 140 -13.75 2.93 -0.24
CA ASN A 140 -14.01 4.15 -1.02
C ASN A 140 -15.08 3.90 -2.11
N GLN A 141 -15.34 4.93 -2.93
CA GLN A 141 -16.35 4.89 -4.00
C GLN A 141 -16.12 3.83 -5.09
N TYR A 142 -14.95 3.19 -5.13
CA TYR A 142 -14.61 2.13 -6.07
C TYR A 142 -14.65 0.72 -5.45
N GLY A 143 -14.96 0.60 -4.16
CA GLY A 143 -14.99 -0.68 -3.43
C GLY A 143 -13.63 -1.09 -2.86
N ALA A 144 -12.66 -0.18 -2.79
CA ALA A 144 -11.33 -0.45 -2.26
C ALA A 144 -11.21 -0.08 -0.77
N GLU A 145 -10.73 -1.03 0.04
CA GLU A 145 -10.45 -0.88 1.48
C GLU A 145 -9.26 0.04 1.75
N VAL A 146 -8.31 0.11 0.82
CA VAL A 146 -7.13 0.97 0.90
C VAL A 146 -6.86 1.64 -0.45
N ASN A 147 -6.09 2.73 -0.45
CA ASN A 147 -5.57 3.34 -1.68
C ASN A 147 -4.05 3.48 -1.60
N PHE A 148 -3.38 3.22 -2.73
CA PHE A 148 -1.98 3.55 -2.92
C PHE A 148 -1.84 4.57 -4.03
N ASP A 149 -1.34 5.75 -3.68
CA ASP A 149 -1.01 6.79 -4.65
C ASP A 149 0.42 6.55 -5.12
N LEU A 150 0.60 6.09 -6.36
CA LEU A 150 1.89 5.63 -6.87
C LEU A 150 2.75 6.84 -7.26
N CYS A 151 3.97 6.88 -6.72
CA CYS A 151 4.85 8.01 -6.98
C CYS A 151 5.41 7.96 -8.42
N ILE A 152 5.03 8.94 -9.25
CA ILE A 152 5.51 9.11 -10.63
C ILE A 152 7.04 9.21 -10.66
N ASP A 153 7.61 10.02 -9.78
CA ASP A 153 9.05 10.31 -9.73
C ASP A 153 9.91 9.10 -9.31
N SER A 154 9.31 8.09 -8.67
CA SER A 154 9.97 6.81 -8.36
C SER A 154 9.88 5.78 -9.50
N GLY A 155 9.10 6.08 -10.55
CA GLY A 155 8.75 5.17 -11.64
C GLY A 155 7.61 4.19 -11.32
N ALA A 156 7.05 4.21 -10.11
CA ALA A 156 5.99 3.27 -9.70
C ALA A 156 4.73 3.37 -10.57
N SER A 157 4.24 4.59 -10.84
CA SER A 157 3.08 4.79 -11.72
C SER A 157 3.36 4.25 -13.13
N GLY A 158 4.47 4.65 -13.75
CA GLY A 158 4.86 4.17 -15.08
C GLY A 158 5.01 2.65 -15.14
N ALA A 159 5.51 2.04 -14.07
CA ALA A 159 5.60 0.59 -13.98
C ALA A 159 4.22 -0.06 -13.95
N PHE A 160 3.22 0.52 -13.26
CA PHE A 160 1.94 -0.13 -12.97
C PHE A 160 0.78 0.29 -13.89
N LEU A 161 0.60 1.59 -14.14
CA LEU A 161 -0.55 2.18 -14.86
C LEU A 161 -0.31 2.36 -16.37
N SER A 162 0.95 2.34 -16.82
CA SER A 162 1.30 2.45 -18.25
C SER A 162 1.33 1.09 -18.98
N PRO A 163 1.01 1.05 -20.29
CA PRO A 163 0.73 2.17 -21.20
C PRO A 163 -0.75 2.58 -21.28
N SER A 164 -1.60 2.07 -20.39
CA SER A 164 -3.05 2.25 -20.45
C SER A 164 -3.51 3.71 -20.37
N GLY A 165 -2.69 4.60 -19.80
CA GLY A 165 -3.03 6.01 -19.61
C GLY A 165 -4.17 6.25 -18.63
N VAL A 166 -4.51 5.24 -17.80
CA VAL A 166 -5.55 5.34 -16.79
C VAL A 166 -4.93 5.89 -15.51
N GLY A 167 -5.44 7.03 -15.02
CA GLY A 167 -5.01 7.60 -13.74
C GLY A 167 -5.56 6.88 -12.50
N LEU A 168 -6.34 5.80 -12.71
CA LEU A 168 -6.94 5.00 -11.65
C LEU A 168 -7.09 3.53 -12.08
N ALA A 169 -6.74 2.62 -11.17
CA ALA A 169 -7.02 1.20 -11.26
C ALA A 169 -7.52 0.68 -9.90
N VAL A 170 -8.15 -0.49 -9.87
CA VAL A 170 -8.31 -1.27 -8.62
C VAL A 170 -7.81 -2.70 -8.78
N GLY A 171 -7.64 -3.37 -7.66
CA GLY A 171 -7.24 -4.76 -7.57
C GLY A 171 -6.93 -5.12 -6.12
N THR A 172 -5.77 -5.75 -5.90
CA THR A 172 -5.38 -6.26 -4.58
C THR A 172 -4.03 -5.72 -4.13
N ALA A 173 -3.90 -5.53 -2.82
CA ALA A 173 -2.63 -5.22 -2.17
C ALA A 173 -2.38 -6.21 -1.04
N THR A 174 -1.24 -6.91 -1.11
CA THR A 174 -0.83 -7.92 -0.15
C THR A 174 0.46 -7.48 0.53
N ALA A 175 0.46 -7.44 1.86
CA ALA A 175 1.65 -7.12 2.65
C ALA A 175 2.71 -8.21 2.46
N VAL A 176 3.93 -7.82 2.12
CA VAL A 176 5.05 -8.73 1.86
C VAL A 176 6.28 -8.32 2.65
N ASP A 177 7.21 -9.25 2.80
CA ASP A 177 8.54 -8.92 3.29
C ASP A 177 9.27 -8.01 2.29
N CYS A 178 9.99 -7.00 2.78
CA CYS A 178 10.69 -6.07 1.90
C CYS A 178 11.85 -6.68 1.12
N SER A 179 12.23 -7.94 1.36
CA SER A 179 13.08 -8.72 0.45
C SER A 179 12.44 -8.97 -0.93
N GLU A 180 11.11 -8.87 -1.06
CA GLU A 180 10.43 -8.87 -2.37
C GLU A 180 10.52 -7.50 -3.07
N TRP A 181 10.88 -6.43 -2.36
CA TRP A 181 11.03 -5.08 -2.91
C TRP A 181 12.47 -4.82 -3.34
N SER A 182 12.66 -4.26 -4.54
CA SER A 182 13.96 -3.88 -5.07
C SER A 182 14.17 -2.38 -4.99
N GLY A 183 15.14 -1.94 -4.19
CA GLY A 183 15.52 -0.54 -4.08
C GLY A 183 16.35 -0.25 -2.84
N THR A 184 16.62 1.03 -2.62
CA THR A 184 17.27 1.55 -1.40
C THR A 184 16.57 2.80 -0.91
N ASP A 185 16.52 2.94 0.40
CA ASP A 185 16.01 4.16 1.04
C ASP A 185 17.09 5.25 0.96
N SER A 186 16.66 6.51 0.89
CA SER A 186 17.52 7.69 0.79
C SER A 186 16.92 8.85 1.59
N SER A 187 17.77 9.76 2.03
CA SER A 187 17.44 10.89 2.91
C SER A 187 17.97 12.20 2.34
#